data_AF-A0A3N5VHE0-F1
#
_entry.id   AF-A0A3N5VHE0-F1
#
_cell.length_a   1.000
_cell.length_b   1.000
_cell.length_c   1.000
_cell.angle_alpha   90.00
_cell.angle_beta   90.00
_cell.angle_gamma   90.00
#
_symmetry.space_group_name_H-M   'P 1'
#
loop_
_entity.id
_entity.type
_entity.pdbx_description
1 polymer ?
#
loop_
_entity_poly.entity_id
_entity_poly.type
_entity_poly.pdbx_seq_one_letter_code
_entity_poly.pdbx_strand_id
1 'polypeptide(L)'
;MARKRIEAAKLTRLEARTRMIRGAGRLVFLAFAVALGFVVVATAVPQRRELAKLEARLQQAQERERIVNAERQQRSIELQALREDPAFLEIHARDRLDYCREGERVLRFRGDR
;
A
#
# COMPACT_ATOMS: atom_id res chain seq x y z
N MET A 1 16.29 -69.15 -39.76
CA MET A 1 16.88 -68.06 -38.94
C MET A 1 16.29 -66.65 -39.20
N ALA A 2 15.56 -66.41 -40.30
CA ALA A 2 15.01 -65.08 -40.61
C ALA A 2 13.90 -64.57 -39.66
N ARG A 3 12.99 -65.45 -39.20
CA ARG A 3 11.89 -65.06 -38.28
C ARG A 3 12.38 -64.47 -36.95
N LYS A 4 13.43 -65.03 -36.34
CA LYS A 4 14.03 -64.52 -35.09
C LYS A 4 14.59 -63.09 -35.24
N ARG A 5 15.14 -62.73 -36.41
CA ARG A 5 15.66 -61.38 -36.65
C ARG A 5 14.54 -60.34 -36.81
N ILE A 6 13.40 -60.74 -37.39
CA ILE A 6 12.25 -59.86 -37.56
C ILE A 6 11.58 -59.57 -36.22
N GLU A 7 11.51 -60.54 -35.32
CA GLU A 7 10.98 -60.32 -33.96
C GLU A 7 11.90 -59.46 -33.10
N ALA A 8 13.22 -59.69 -33.16
CA ALA A 8 14.20 -58.84 -32.50
C ALA A 8 14.13 -57.37 -32.99
N ALA A 9 13.96 -57.15 -34.29
CA ALA A 9 13.79 -55.81 -34.86
C ALA A 9 12.47 -55.12 -34.45
N LYS A 10 11.40 -55.91 -34.24
CA LYS A 10 10.13 -55.39 -33.71
C LYS A 10 10.23 -55.03 -32.23
N LEU A 11 10.93 -55.85 -31.44
CA LEU A 11 11.18 -55.59 -30.02
C LEU A 11 12.03 -54.33 -29.80
N THR A 12 13.10 -54.12 -30.57
CA THR A 12 13.93 -52.91 -30.46
C THR A 12 13.19 -51.64 -30.86
N ARG A 13 12.28 -51.71 -31.86
CA ARG A 13 11.39 -50.59 -32.22
C ARG A 13 10.36 -50.28 -31.12
N LEU A 14 9.86 -51.30 -30.43
CA LEU A 14 8.91 -51.12 -29.33
C LEU A 14 9.61 -50.46 -28.13
N GLU A 15 10.79 -50.94 -27.73
CA GLU A 15 11.56 -50.35 -26.63
C GLU A 15 12.00 -48.90 -26.89
N ALA A 16 12.35 -48.58 -28.14
CA ALA A 16 12.69 -47.21 -28.54
C ALA A 16 11.48 -46.26 -28.39
N ARG A 17 10.27 -46.73 -28.75
CA ARG A 17 9.02 -45.98 -28.54
C ARG A 17 8.73 -45.79 -27.06
N THR A 18 8.90 -46.82 -26.23
CA THR A 18 8.64 -46.71 -24.78
C THR A 18 9.62 -45.75 -24.09
N ARG A 19 10.90 -45.73 -24.51
CA ARG A 19 11.89 -44.76 -24.00
C ARG A 19 11.58 -43.33 -24.41
N MET A 20 11.15 -43.10 -25.65
CA MET A 20 10.72 -41.78 -26.12
C MET A 20 9.48 -41.28 -25.38
N ILE A 21 8.48 -42.13 -25.16
CA ILE A 21 7.26 -41.79 -24.42
C ILE A 21 7.59 -41.44 -22.95
N ARG A 22 8.50 -42.19 -22.33
CA ARG A 22 8.93 -41.93 -20.94
C ARG A 22 9.71 -40.61 -20.80
N GLY A 23 10.52 -40.25 -21.80
CA GLY A 23 11.22 -38.97 -21.86
C GLY A 23 10.27 -37.79 -22.12
N ALA A 24 9.35 -37.94 -23.06
CA ALA A 24 8.32 -36.94 -23.37
C ALA A 24 7.41 -36.68 -22.17
N GLY A 25 6.99 -37.72 -21.44
CA GLY A 25 6.17 -37.56 -20.23
C GLY A 25 6.87 -36.75 -19.14
N ARG A 26 8.18 -36.92 -18.95
CA ARG A 26 8.96 -36.11 -17.98
C ARG A 26 9.07 -34.65 -18.40
N LEU A 27 9.28 -34.38 -19.69
CA LEU A 27 9.32 -33.01 -20.20
C LEU A 27 7.97 -32.30 -20.07
N VAL A 28 6.88 -33.00 -20.38
CA VAL A 28 5.52 -32.47 -20.21
C VAL A 28 5.22 -32.20 -18.73
N PHE A 29 5.61 -33.10 -17.83
CA PHE A 29 5.43 -32.90 -16.39
C PHE A 29 6.25 -31.72 -15.85
N LEU A 30 7.50 -31.56 -16.28
CA LEU A 30 8.33 -30.41 -15.94
C LEU A 30 7.72 -29.10 -16.46
N ALA A 31 7.27 -29.07 -17.72
CA ALA A 31 6.61 -27.91 -18.30
C ALA A 31 5.33 -27.55 -17.53
N PHE A 32 4.55 -28.55 -17.12
CA PHE A 32 3.34 -28.36 -16.32
C PHE A 32 3.64 -27.82 -14.92
N ALA A 33 4.67 -28.34 -14.25
CA ALA A 33 5.10 -27.84 -12.95
C ALA A 33 5.59 -26.38 -13.01
N VAL A 34 6.35 -26.03 -14.06
CA VAL A 34 6.79 -24.65 -14.30
C VAL A 34 5.59 -23.74 -14.56
N ALA A 35 4.65 -24.17 -15.41
CA ALA A 35 3.44 -23.39 -15.71
C ALA A 35 2.60 -23.12 -14.46
N LEU A 36 2.42 -24.13 -13.59
CA LEU A 36 1.74 -23.95 -12.30
C LEU A 36 2.47 -22.96 -11.39
N GLY A 37 3.81 -23.03 -11.32
CA GLY A 37 4.61 -22.06 -10.59
C GLY A 37 4.39 -20.64 -11.09
N PHE A 38 4.36 -20.43 -12.41
CA PHE A 38 4.09 -19.13 -13.01
C PHE A 38 2.68 -18.61 -12.69
N VAL A 39 1.65 -19.47 -12.67
CA VAL A 39 0.28 -19.08 -12.30
C VAL A 39 0.21 -18.59 -10.85
N VAL A 40 0.91 -19.27 -9.93
CA VAL A 40 0.95 -18.86 -8.51
C VAL A 40 1.66 -17.52 -8.37
N VAL A 41 2.79 -17.31 -9.07
CA VAL A 41 3.51 -16.02 -9.03
C VAL A 41 2.67 -14.91 -9.67
N ALA A 42 2.03 -15.17 -10.81
CA ALA A 42 1.20 -14.20 -11.52
C ALA A 42 -0.05 -13.79 -10.72
N THR A 43 -0.58 -14.66 -9.86
CA THR A 43 -1.72 -14.34 -8.99
C THR A 43 -1.29 -13.69 -7.67
N ALA A 44 -0.11 -14.01 -7.14
CA ALA A 44 0.40 -13.41 -5.90
C ALA A 44 0.87 -11.95 -6.08
N VAL A 45 1.47 -11.61 -7.22
CA VAL A 45 1.97 -10.25 -7.51
C VAL A 45 0.87 -9.17 -7.51
N PRO A 46 -0.30 -9.33 -8.17
CA PRO A 46 -1.35 -8.32 -8.15
C PRO A 46 -1.94 -8.11 -6.75
N GLN A 47 -2.07 -9.18 -5.95
CA GLN A 47 -2.57 -9.09 -4.57
C GLN A 47 -1.65 -8.22 -3.70
N ARG A 48 -0.33 -8.34 -3.86
CA ARG A 48 0.63 -7.49 -3.14
C ARG A 48 0.53 -6.03 -3.53
N ARG A 49 0.27 -5.74 -4.82
CA ARG A 49 0.08 -4.37 -5.31
C ARG A 49 -1.21 -3.75 -4.78
N GLU A 50 -2.29 -4.52 -4.65
CA GLU A 50 -3.53 -4.04 -4.05
C GLU A 50 -3.36 -3.74 -2.58
N LEU A 51 -2.74 -4.64 -1.82
CA LEU A 51 -2.43 -4.40 -0.40
C LEU A 51 -1.61 -3.11 -0.20
N ALA A 52 -0.54 -2.91 -0.97
CA ALA A 52 0.27 -1.70 -0.90
C ALA A 52 -0.53 -0.42 -1.21
N LYS A 53 -1.47 -0.49 -2.16
CA LYS A 53 -2.37 0.64 -2.47
C LYS A 53 -3.34 0.94 -1.33
N LEU A 54 -3.90 -0.10 -0.70
CA LEU A 54 -4.80 0.08 0.44
C LEU A 54 -4.05 0.64 1.64
N GLU A 55 -2.85 0.14 1.93
CA GLU A 55 -1.98 0.66 2.99
C GLU A 55 -1.62 2.13 2.76
N ALA A 56 -1.24 2.52 1.54
CA ALA A 56 -0.95 3.90 1.20
C ALA A 56 -2.17 4.82 1.40
N ARG A 57 -3.36 4.37 1.00
CA ARG A 57 -4.62 5.13 1.22
C ARG A 57 -4.93 5.28 2.71
N LEU A 58 -4.69 4.22 3.48
CA LEU A 58 -4.93 4.22 4.92
C LEU A 58 -3.97 5.19 5.63
N GLN A 59 -2.69 5.18 5.26
CA GLN A 59 -1.71 6.14 5.78
C GLN A 59 -2.13 7.59 5.46
N GLN A 60 -2.51 7.86 4.21
CA GLN A 60 -2.97 9.19 3.82
C GLN A 60 -4.24 9.63 4.58
N ALA A 61 -5.17 8.71 4.83
CA ALA A 61 -6.36 9.00 5.62
C ALA A 61 -6.01 9.31 7.09
N GLN A 62 -5.10 8.54 7.69
CA GLN A 62 -4.64 8.76 9.06
C GLN A 62 -3.90 10.09 9.22
N GLU A 63 -3.07 10.48 8.25
CA GLU A 63 -2.41 11.80 8.27
C GLU A 63 -3.44 12.93 8.24
N ARG A 64 -4.44 12.85 7.35
CA ARG A 64 -5.52 13.84 7.29
C ARG A 64 -6.32 13.90 8.60
N GLU A 65 -6.62 12.74 9.18
CA GLU A 65 -7.33 12.66 10.46
C GLU A 65 -6.52 13.32 11.59
N ARG A 66 -5.20 13.10 11.65
CA ARG A 66 -4.33 13.74 12.63
C ARG A 66 -4.32 15.26 12.51
N ILE A 67 -4.24 15.78 11.29
CA ILE A 67 -4.26 17.23 11.03
C ILE A 67 -5.60 17.83 11.49
N VAL A 68 -6.72 17.23 11.08
CA VAL A 68 -8.06 17.71 11.46
C VAL A 68 -8.29 17.61 12.97
N ASN A 69 -7.82 16.55 13.61
CA ASN A 69 -7.95 16.40 15.07
C ASN A 69 -7.08 17.42 15.81
N ALA A 70 -5.88 17.72 15.34
CA ALA A 70 -5.03 18.76 15.91
C ALA A 70 -5.70 20.15 15.79
N GLU A 71 -6.26 20.48 14.63
CA GLU A 71 -7.02 21.72 14.43
C GLU A 71 -8.26 21.78 15.34
N ARG A 72 -8.98 20.66 15.48
CA ARG A 72 -10.13 20.58 16.41
C ARG A 72 -9.71 20.81 17.85
N GLN A 73 -8.61 20.20 18.29
CA GLN A 73 -8.10 20.37 19.65
C GLN A 73 -7.73 21.83 19.91
N GLN A 74 -7.00 22.47 18.99
CA GLN A 74 -6.67 23.88 19.10
C GLN A 74 -7.92 24.76 19.23
N ARG A 75 -8.90 24.58 18.34
CA ARG A 75 -10.16 25.33 18.41
C ARG A 75 -10.94 25.07 19.70
N SER A 76 -10.92 23.83 20.21
CA SER A 76 -11.60 23.50 21.45
C SER A 76 -10.97 24.19 22.66
N ILE A 77 -9.63 24.27 22.69
CA ILE A 77 -8.87 24.97 23.73
C ILE A 77 -9.14 26.48 23.64
N GLU A 78 -9.14 27.05 22.43
CA GLU A 78 -9.48 28.46 22.21
C GLU A 78 -10.91 28.79 22.68
N LEU A 79 -11.88 27.94 22.33
CA LEU A 79 -13.27 28.12 22.77
C LEU A 79 -13.43 27.98 24.28
N GLN A 80 -12.66 27.09 24.91
CA GLN A 80 -12.64 26.96 26.36
C GLN A 80 -12.01 28.20 27.01
N ALA A 81 -10.89 28.69 26.50
CA ALA A 81 -10.26 29.93 26.97
C ALA A 81 -11.18 31.14 26.82
N LEU A 82 -11.90 31.26 25.70
CA LEU A 82 -12.93 32.29 25.50
C LEU A 82 -14.10 32.19 26.49
N ARG A 83 -14.39 31.00 27.03
CA ARG A 83 -15.50 30.81 27.97
C ARG A 83 -15.10 30.99 29.41
N GLU A 84 -13.91 30.53 29.78
CA GLU A 84 -13.47 30.43 31.17
C GLU A 84 -12.64 31.64 31.63
N ASP A 85 -12.00 32.36 30.71
CA ASP A 85 -11.12 33.48 31.05
C ASP A 85 -11.65 34.84 30.51
N PRO A 86 -12.17 35.72 31.39
CA PRO A 86 -12.62 37.05 30.99
C PRO A 86 -11.46 37.95 30.50
N ALA A 87 -10.23 37.72 30.96
CA ALA A 87 -9.06 38.48 30.50
C ALA A 87 -8.66 38.09 29.08
N PHE A 88 -8.77 36.81 28.71
CA PHE A 88 -8.55 36.34 27.35
C PHE A 88 -9.57 36.95 26.37
N LEU A 89 -10.84 37.01 26.79
CA LEU A 89 -11.92 37.68 26.05
C LEU A 89 -11.64 39.16 25.82
N GLU A 90 -11.19 39.89 26.86
CA GLU A 90 -10.83 41.30 26.74
C GLU A 90 -9.67 41.49 25.75
N ILE A 91 -8.60 40.72 25.86
CA ILE A 91 -7.44 40.81 24.95
C ILE A 91 -7.88 40.52 23.50
N HIS A 92 -8.66 39.46 23.29
CA HIS A 92 -9.11 39.07 21.94
C HIS A 92 -10.08 40.09 21.34
N ALA A 93 -10.99 40.65 22.14
CA ALA A 93 -11.88 41.73 21.70
C ALA A 93 -11.11 43.02 21.38
N ARG A 94 -10.10 43.37 22.19
CA ARG A 94 -9.26 44.55 21.99
C ARG A 94 -8.38 44.45 20.74
N ASP A 95 -7.81 43.27 20.47
CA ASP A 95 -7.05 43.00 19.25
C ASP A 95 -7.92 43.13 18.00
N ARG A 96 -9.18 42.65 18.06
CA ARG A 96 -10.15 42.77 16.95
C ARG A 96 -10.65 44.19 16.69
N LEU A 97 -10.84 44.97 17.76
CA LEU A 97 -11.34 46.35 17.70
C LEU A 97 -10.21 47.39 17.54
N ASP A 98 -8.97 46.91 17.46
CA ASP A 98 -7.75 47.72 17.40
C ASP A 98 -7.63 48.74 18.55
N TYR A 99 -8.12 48.35 19.73
CA TYR A 99 -8.27 49.23 20.89
C TYR A 99 -7.10 49.15 21.86
N CYS A 100 -6.38 50.27 22.01
CA CYS A 100 -5.26 50.43 22.93
C CYS A 100 -5.65 51.34 24.10
N ARG A 101 -5.25 51.00 25.34
CA ARG A 101 -5.42 51.91 26.49
C ARG A 101 -4.35 53.00 26.43
N GLU A 102 -4.66 54.16 27.00
CA GLU A 102 -3.73 55.28 27.06
C GLU A 102 -2.46 54.87 27.84
N GLY A 103 -1.30 54.94 27.18
CA GLY A 103 0.01 54.57 27.75
C GLY A 103 0.54 53.19 27.37
N GLU A 104 -0.24 52.34 26.70
CA GLU A 104 0.23 51.03 26.22
C GLU A 104 0.95 51.12 24.86
N ARG A 105 2.05 50.37 24.70
CA ARG A 105 2.76 50.23 23.43
C ARG A 105 2.46 48.86 22.82
N VAL A 106 1.61 48.82 21.81
CA VAL A 106 1.27 47.59 21.08
C VAL A 106 2.28 47.35 19.96
N LEU A 107 2.94 46.19 19.98
CA LEU A 107 3.85 45.76 18.93
C LEU A 107 3.10 44.88 17.93
N ARG A 108 2.87 45.39 16.72
CA ARG A 108 2.33 44.60 15.61
C ARG A 108 3.46 44.01 14.80
N PHE A 109 3.55 42.69 14.78
CA PHE A 109 4.47 41.99 13.88
C PHE A 109 3.79 41.84 12.53
N ARG A 110 4.33 42.49 11.49
CA ARG A 110 3.90 42.24 10.12
C ARG A 110 4.54 40.92 9.69
N GLY A 111 3.73 39.88 9.58
CA GLY A 111 4.18 38.61 9.00
C GLY A 111 4.54 38.84 7.55
N ASP A 112 5.82 38.64 7.20
CA ASP A 112 6.28 38.66 5.82
C ASP A 112 5.70 37.42 5.13
N ARG A 113 4.77 37.62 4.22
CA ARG A 113 4.12 36.55 3.45
C ARG A 113 3.97 36.99 2.01
#